data_AF-A0A1H4ME73-F1
#
_entry.id   AF-A0A1H4ME73-F1
#
_cell.length_a   1.000
_cell.length_b   1.000
_cell.length_c   1.000
_cell.angle_alpha   90.00
_cell.angle_beta   90.00
_cell.angle_gamma   90.00
#
_symmetry.space_group_name_H-M   'P 1'
#
loop_
_entity.id
_entity.type
_entity.pdbx_description
1 polymer ?
#
loop_
_entity_poly.entity_id
_entity_poly.type
_entity_poly.pdbx_seq_one_letter_code
_entity_poly.pdbx_strand_id
1 'polypeptide(L)'
;MSIRAAVDQWADAEGFRPAVQFEGSKSEIGGKPGARYSGFYLLIFTNDTYYLGESVDLRSRMGGHMRHWGDEVAEVRFLRKTLSKPQLRAAERGLIYRLNRVVPKQCRNTTHASYTSHKNELIDLLDDEEQAAWVSDAASFNENDPSPLKPIAVQQSMKYHTAAKRFRSRPDHTRIVSTLRTYLETCIPAPRRTEFHGWNVSTGASGGDRLLCVSVGRMETFVVFKDNHGFINVPAESAGITERRRLTQLHPDVLRVDIRGYDDFGDVAIIRATSLAAVDALLADDAVRRGAQTLAYSVMRKHPSVYTRYHCPQVVEDVYQARGFTRPAAAEDDSPIGPDESVAEENATAQPLPSEPAPELVESVPDDIEIDWFVNAGPVSSRRNMPEEFRANGEWRMDPDPKYEHKVQEMLAGERIAVRRRRNVSEGVPFDARGNLVSAMDILMTGTVVSNPGDGVSVRVRWDSPMPPRRWYLYTSQDTVWSVPRGVGRHLDSLSAFTFDGAAQDVDYWRNLPFWTARFGD
;
A
#
# COMPACT_ATOMS: atom_id res chain seq x y z
N MET A 1 -6.69 -10.51 41.15
CA MET A 1 -7.75 -11.00 40.23
C MET A 1 -7.11 -12.03 39.31
N SER A 2 -7.70 -13.22 39.14
CA SER A 2 -7.12 -14.23 38.22
C SER A 2 -7.21 -13.74 36.77
N ILE A 3 -6.32 -14.23 35.89
CA ILE A 3 -6.35 -13.92 34.45
C ILE A 3 -7.74 -14.22 33.88
N ARG A 4 -8.31 -15.37 34.24
CA ARG A 4 -9.65 -15.77 33.84
C ARG A 4 -10.73 -14.76 34.28
N ALA A 5 -10.70 -14.31 35.53
CA ALA A 5 -11.68 -13.34 36.02
C ALA A 5 -11.56 -11.99 35.31
N ALA A 6 -10.34 -11.56 34.96
CA ALA A 6 -10.12 -10.33 34.18
C ALA A 6 -10.66 -10.45 32.75
N VAL A 7 -10.46 -11.60 32.10
CA VAL A 7 -11.03 -11.87 30.77
C VAL A 7 -12.54 -11.95 30.83
N ASP A 8 -13.12 -12.58 31.86
CA ASP A 8 -14.58 -12.66 31.99
C ASP A 8 -15.21 -11.28 32.21
N GLN A 9 -14.61 -10.44 33.07
CA GLN A 9 -15.05 -9.05 33.27
C GLN A 9 -14.96 -8.24 31.97
N TRP A 10 -13.86 -8.39 31.22
CA TRP A 10 -13.70 -7.73 29.93
C TRP A 10 -14.76 -8.22 28.92
N ALA A 11 -14.97 -9.52 28.80
CA ALA A 11 -15.93 -10.10 27.88
C ALA A 11 -17.37 -9.66 28.21
N ASP A 12 -17.71 -9.56 29.50
CA ASP A 12 -18.99 -9.00 29.96
C ASP A 12 -19.15 -7.53 29.53
N ALA A 13 -18.11 -6.72 29.69
CA ALA A 13 -18.12 -5.30 29.31
C ALA A 13 -18.27 -5.10 27.78
N GLU A 14 -17.71 -6.00 26.97
CA GLU A 14 -17.87 -6.01 25.51
C GLU A 14 -19.21 -6.61 25.05
N GLY A 15 -20.00 -7.18 25.98
CA GLY A 15 -21.32 -7.76 25.72
C GLY A 15 -21.30 -9.22 25.24
N PHE A 16 -20.20 -9.95 25.44
CA PHE A 16 -20.18 -11.39 25.21
C PHE A 16 -21.11 -12.09 26.19
N ARG A 17 -21.85 -13.08 25.69
CA ARG A 17 -22.66 -13.96 26.51
C ARG A 17 -21.79 -14.76 27.50
N PRO A 18 -22.40 -15.30 28.58
CA PRO A 18 -21.69 -16.20 29.49
C PRO A 18 -21.01 -17.36 28.75
N ALA A 19 -19.92 -17.86 29.32
CA ALA A 19 -19.21 -19.01 28.78
C ALA A 19 -20.07 -20.26 28.78
N VAL A 20 -19.96 -21.03 27.70
CA VAL A 20 -20.58 -22.34 27.53
C VAL A 20 -19.51 -23.36 27.21
N GLN A 21 -19.77 -24.62 27.52
CA GLN A 21 -18.87 -25.71 27.16
C GLN A 21 -18.70 -25.78 25.64
N PHE A 22 -17.47 -26.01 25.19
CA PHE A 22 -17.17 -26.12 23.77
C PHE A 22 -17.49 -27.53 23.26
N GLU A 23 -18.51 -27.65 22.41
CA GLU A 23 -18.95 -28.90 21.79
C GLU A 23 -18.95 -28.81 20.25
N GLY A 24 -18.06 -27.98 19.69
CA GLY A 24 -18.00 -27.71 18.25
C GLY A 24 -19.31 -27.15 17.69
N SER A 25 -19.87 -27.79 16.67
CA SER A 25 -21.13 -27.33 16.05
C SER A 25 -22.35 -27.44 16.96
N LYS A 26 -22.24 -28.15 18.10
CA LYS A 26 -23.29 -28.29 19.12
C LYS A 26 -23.21 -27.24 20.22
N SER A 27 -22.12 -26.47 20.32
CA SER A 27 -21.96 -25.41 21.33
C SER A 27 -23.18 -24.48 21.37
N GLU A 28 -23.61 -24.09 22.58
CA GLU A 28 -24.80 -23.28 22.78
C GLU A 28 -24.55 -21.80 22.43
N ILE A 29 -24.75 -21.45 21.15
CA ILE A 29 -24.66 -20.06 20.65
C ILE A 29 -25.82 -19.19 21.19
N GLY A 30 -26.91 -19.87 21.58
CA GLY A 30 -28.18 -19.33 22.02
C GLY A 30 -28.98 -18.60 20.92
N GLY A 31 -30.29 -18.49 21.14
CA GLY A 31 -31.26 -18.06 20.11
C GLY A 31 -32.06 -19.24 19.55
N LYS A 32 -32.79 -19.03 18.46
CA LYS A 32 -33.56 -20.07 17.77
C LYS A 32 -32.65 -21.22 17.28
N PRO A 33 -32.97 -22.49 17.60
CA PRO A 33 -32.27 -23.66 17.05
C PRO A 33 -32.29 -23.65 15.51
N GLY A 34 -31.19 -24.07 14.88
CA GLY A 34 -31.05 -24.14 13.42
C GLY A 34 -30.83 -22.81 12.70
N ALA A 35 -31.04 -21.66 13.34
CA ALA A 35 -30.76 -20.36 12.73
C ALA A 35 -29.25 -20.08 12.63
N ARG A 36 -28.85 -19.42 11.53
CA ARG A 36 -27.48 -18.94 11.32
C ARG A 36 -27.28 -17.61 12.03
N TYR A 37 -26.20 -17.50 12.80
CA TYR A 37 -25.83 -16.29 13.50
C TYR A 37 -24.43 -15.85 13.10
N SER A 38 -24.29 -14.56 12.84
CA SER A 38 -23.02 -13.87 12.64
C SER A 38 -22.57 -13.15 13.91
N GLY A 39 -21.27 -12.89 14.03
CA GLY A 39 -20.68 -12.17 15.17
C GLY A 39 -19.29 -12.65 15.52
N PHE A 40 -18.94 -12.53 16.80
CA PHE A 40 -17.65 -12.88 17.37
C PHE A 40 -17.75 -14.05 18.34
N TYR A 41 -16.64 -14.74 18.54
CA TYR A 41 -16.48 -15.79 19.53
C TYR A 41 -15.14 -15.66 20.23
N LEU A 42 -15.10 -16.01 21.51
CA LEU A 42 -13.89 -16.10 22.31
C LEU A 42 -13.74 -17.55 22.76
N LEU A 43 -12.75 -18.25 22.22
CA LEU A 43 -12.35 -19.58 22.67
C LEU A 43 -11.47 -19.43 23.91
N ILE A 44 -11.74 -20.26 24.90
CA ILE A 44 -10.99 -20.32 26.16
C ILE A 44 -10.40 -21.72 26.27
N PHE A 45 -9.08 -21.78 26.26
CA PHE A 45 -8.34 -23.04 26.26
C PHE A 45 -8.08 -23.54 27.67
N THR A 46 -7.85 -24.84 27.81
CA THR A 46 -7.54 -25.51 29.10
C THR A 46 -6.28 -24.99 29.77
N ASN A 47 -5.38 -24.34 29.02
CA ASN A 47 -4.11 -23.78 29.50
C ASN A 47 -4.15 -22.25 29.73
N ASP A 48 -5.33 -21.70 30.01
CA ASP A 48 -5.54 -20.25 30.25
C ASP A 48 -5.03 -19.35 29.12
N THR A 49 -5.10 -19.84 27.88
CA THR A 49 -4.92 -19.04 26.67
C THR A 49 -6.25 -18.82 25.96
N TYR A 50 -6.29 -17.83 25.07
CA TYR A 50 -7.53 -17.30 24.50
C TYR A 50 -7.39 -17.09 23.00
N TYR A 51 -8.48 -17.30 22.24
CA TYR A 51 -8.53 -16.94 20.82
C TYR A 51 -9.85 -16.23 20.53
N LEU A 52 -9.78 -15.02 19.98
CA LEU A 52 -10.95 -14.27 19.55
C LEU A 52 -11.08 -14.32 18.04
N GLY A 53 -12.26 -14.67 17.54
CA GLY A 53 -12.49 -14.75 16.11
C GLY A 53 -13.86 -14.19 15.68
N GLU A 54 -14.01 -13.90 14.40
CA GLU A 54 -15.29 -13.53 13.78
C GLU A 54 -15.81 -14.59 12.81
N SER A 55 -17.14 -14.64 12.64
CA SER A 55 -17.77 -15.42 11.58
C SER A 55 -19.12 -14.84 11.17
N VAL A 56 -19.46 -15.02 9.89
CA VAL A 56 -20.83 -14.85 9.38
C VAL A 56 -21.73 -16.05 9.69
N ASP A 57 -21.12 -17.20 10.06
CA ASP A 57 -21.79 -18.40 10.56
C ASP A 57 -20.99 -18.97 11.73
N LEU A 58 -21.39 -18.61 12.95
CA LEU A 58 -20.74 -19.05 14.18
C LEU A 58 -20.80 -20.57 14.35
N ARG A 59 -21.91 -21.22 13.96
CA ARG A 59 -22.10 -22.67 14.15
C ARG A 59 -21.15 -23.47 13.29
N SER A 60 -21.10 -23.15 11.99
CA SER A 60 -20.17 -23.78 11.06
C SER A 60 -18.72 -23.56 11.51
N ARG A 61 -18.40 -22.35 11.99
CA ARG A 61 -17.06 -22.01 12.47
C ARG A 61 -16.63 -22.82 13.69
N MET A 62 -17.52 -23.05 14.67
CA MET A 62 -17.20 -23.89 15.82
C MET A 62 -16.94 -25.34 15.41
N GLY A 63 -17.71 -25.86 14.45
CA GLY A 63 -17.42 -27.18 13.85
C GLY A 63 -16.04 -27.24 13.18
N GLY A 64 -15.58 -26.13 12.60
CA GLY A 64 -14.22 -26.00 12.08
C GLY A 64 -13.15 -26.06 13.17
N HIS A 65 -13.33 -25.30 14.24
CA HIS A 65 -12.40 -25.30 15.39
C HIS A 65 -12.34 -26.64 16.10
N MET A 66 -13.46 -27.36 16.21
CA MET A 66 -13.49 -28.71 16.80
C MET A 66 -12.55 -29.68 16.10
N ARG A 67 -12.42 -29.58 14.77
CA ARG A 67 -11.49 -30.43 14.00
C ARG A 67 -10.03 -30.09 14.21
N HIS A 68 -9.71 -28.88 14.68
CA HIS A 68 -8.35 -28.38 14.77
C HIS A 68 -7.83 -28.28 16.21
N TRP A 69 -8.67 -27.83 17.14
CA TRP A 69 -8.34 -27.58 18.55
C TRP A 69 -9.34 -28.21 19.52
N GLY A 70 -10.16 -29.18 19.08
CA GLY A 70 -11.27 -29.72 19.86
C GLY A 70 -10.91 -30.15 21.29
N ASP A 71 -9.76 -30.80 21.46
CA ASP A 71 -9.29 -31.31 22.76
C ASP A 71 -8.63 -30.24 23.65
N GLU A 72 -8.31 -29.07 23.09
CA GLU A 72 -7.64 -27.99 23.83
C GLU A 72 -8.60 -26.88 24.30
N VAL A 73 -9.76 -26.74 23.65
CA VAL A 73 -10.74 -25.70 23.97
C VAL A 73 -11.70 -26.20 25.04
N ALA A 74 -11.69 -25.55 26.21
CA ALA A 74 -12.60 -25.88 27.30
C ALA A 74 -13.98 -25.22 27.07
N GLU A 75 -13.98 -23.92 26.80
CA GLU A 75 -15.18 -23.11 26.76
C GLU A 75 -15.17 -22.12 25.62
N VAL A 76 -16.34 -21.61 25.28
CA VAL A 76 -16.51 -20.55 24.30
C VAL A 76 -17.53 -19.51 24.78
N ARG A 77 -17.27 -18.24 24.48
CA ARG A 77 -18.22 -17.13 24.63
C ARG A 77 -18.60 -16.60 23.26
N PHE A 78 -19.83 -16.11 23.11
CA PHE A 78 -20.32 -15.56 21.84
C PHE A 78 -20.83 -14.13 21.97
N LEU A 79 -20.56 -13.31 20.97
CA LEU A 79 -21.14 -11.97 20.78
C LEU A 79 -21.80 -11.92 19.41
N ARG A 80 -23.12 -12.08 19.36
CA ARG A 80 -23.89 -12.06 18.09
C ARG A 80 -24.03 -10.63 17.58
N LYS A 81 -23.67 -10.41 16.33
CA LYS A 81 -23.77 -9.12 15.63
C LYS A 81 -24.11 -9.35 14.17
N THR A 82 -25.24 -8.79 13.71
CA THR A 82 -25.62 -8.82 12.31
C THR A 82 -24.81 -7.79 11.54
N LEU A 83 -23.61 -8.18 11.11
CA LEU A 83 -22.67 -7.33 10.37
C LEU A 83 -22.17 -8.07 9.13
N SER A 84 -21.76 -7.33 8.10
CA SER A 84 -21.08 -7.90 6.94
C SER A 84 -19.69 -8.41 7.32
N LYS A 85 -19.09 -9.29 6.52
CA LYS A 85 -17.75 -9.84 6.78
C LYS A 85 -16.66 -8.75 6.93
N PRO A 86 -16.63 -7.68 6.11
CA PRO A 86 -15.71 -6.56 6.33
C PRO A 86 -15.94 -5.82 7.66
N GLN A 87 -17.21 -5.57 8.02
CA GLN A 87 -17.56 -4.91 9.29
C GLN A 87 -17.20 -5.77 10.51
N LEU A 88 -17.37 -7.09 10.40
CA LEU A 88 -16.93 -8.04 11.42
C LEU A 88 -15.41 -7.97 11.58
N ARG A 89 -14.62 -8.04 10.51
CA ARG A 89 -13.15 -7.94 10.58
C ARG A 89 -12.67 -6.61 11.18
N ALA A 90 -13.29 -5.50 10.81
CA ALA A 90 -12.95 -4.18 11.36
C ALA A 90 -13.19 -4.13 12.88
N ALA A 91 -14.32 -4.67 13.35
CA ALA A 91 -14.65 -4.71 14.77
C ALA A 91 -13.87 -5.80 15.55
N GLU A 92 -13.54 -6.93 14.92
CA GLU A 92 -12.70 -8.00 15.47
C GLU A 92 -11.34 -7.47 15.89
N ARG A 93 -10.70 -6.65 15.03
CA ARG A 93 -9.41 -6.02 15.31
C ARG A 93 -9.44 -5.18 16.60
N GLY A 94 -10.50 -4.40 16.80
CA GLY A 94 -10.69 -3.62 18.02
C GLY A 94 -10.88 -4.49 19.26
N LEU A 95 -11.59 -5.61 19.13
CA LEU A 95 -11.80 -6.57 20.21
C LEU A 95 -10.51 -7.31 20.58
N ILE A 96 -9.73 -7.79 19.59
CA ILE A 96 -8.43 -8.43 19.82
C ILE A 96 -7.48 -7.44 20.51
N TYR A 97 -7.45 -6.18 20.07
CA TYR A 97 -6.61 -5.15 20.68
C TYR A 97 -6.95 -4.94 22.17
N ARG A 98 -8.25 -4.81 22.51
CA ARG A 98 -8.69 -4.65 23.89
C ARG A 98 -8.45 -5.92 24.72
N LEU A 99 -8.66 -7.11 24.16
CA LEU A 99 -8.34 -8.38 24.80
C LEU A 99 -6.84 -8.51 25.10
N ASN A 100 -5.96 -8.14 24.16
CA ASN A 100 -4.51 -8.17 24.36
C ASN A 100 -4.04 -7.26 25.50
N ARG A 101 -4.78 -6.18 25.83
CA ARG A 101 -4.45 -5.36 27.01
C ARG A 101 -4.79 -6.05 28.34
N VAL A 102 -5.72 -7.00 28.31
CA VAL A 102 -6.09 -7.84 29.47
C VAL A 102 -5.15 -9.04 29.56
N VAL A 103 -4.78 -9.65 28.41
CA VAL A 103 -3.97 -10.87 28.31
C VAL A 103 -2.86 -10.79 27.25
N PRO A 104 -1.83 -9.96 27.46
CA PRO A 104 -0.84 -9.60 26.42
C PRO A 104 0.04 -10.75 25.93
N LYS A 105 0.13 -11.87 26.67
CA LYS A 105 0.95 -13.04 26.30
C LYS A 105 0.14 -14.34 26.19
N GLN A 106 -1.17 -14.27 26.41
CA GLN A 106 -2.04 -15.45 26.48
C GLN A 106 -3.11 -15.43 25.38
N CYS A 107 -3.13 -14.41 24.52
CA CYS A 107 -3.95 -14.38 23.33
C CYS A 107 -3.23 -15.08 22.17
N ARG A 108 -3.81 -16.18 21.66
CA ARG A 108 -3.29 -16.96 20.52
C ARG A 108 -3.50 -16.27 19.17
N ASN A 109 -4.24 -15.17 19.12
CA ASN A 109 -4.36 -14.36 17.91
C ASN A 109 -2.98 -13.83 17.52
N THR A 110 -2.34 -14.54 16.59
CA THR A 110 -1.20 -13.99 15.87
C THR A 110 -1.75 -12.82 15.06
N THR A 111 -1.50 -11.60 15.54
CA THR A 111 -1.86 -10.38 14.83
C THR A 111 -1.39 -10.55 13.39
N HIS A 112 -2.27 -10.39 12.40
CA HIS A 112 -1.90 -10.44 10.98
C HIS A 112 -0.80 -9.42 10.58
N ALA A 113 -0.31 -8.62 11.54
CA ALA A 113 0.88 -7.78 11.48
C ALA A 113 2.22 -8.55 11.47
N SER A 114 2.26 -9.87 11.71
CA SER A 114 3.53 -10.63 11.75
C SER A 114 3.78 -11.58 10.56
N TYR A 115 2.98 -11.52 9.47
CA TYR A 115 3.17 -12.39 8.29
C TYR A 115 3.95 -11.76 7.12
N THR A 116 4.75 -10.72 7.36
CA THR A 116 5.73 -10.17 6.39
C THR A 116 7.18 -10.40 6.83
N SER A 117 7.47 -11.46 7.60
CA SER A 117 8.84 -11.74 8.06
C SER A 117 9.72 -12.50 7.04
N HIS A 118 9.28 -12.70 5.79
CA HIS A 118 10.04 -13.48 4.80
C HIS A 118 10.15 -12.85 3.40
N LYS A 119 9.66 -11.63 3.18
CA LYS A 119 9.91 -10.90 1.92
C LYS A 119 10.39 -9.51 2.25
N ASN A 120 11.70 -9.29 2.09
CA ASN A 120 12.32 -7.97 2.17
C ASN A 120 12.24 -7.34 0.78
N GLU A 121 11.28 -6.46 0.52
CA GLU A 121 11.11 -5.81 -0.79
C GLU A 121 12.22 -4.80 -1.09
N LEU A 122 12.88 -4.29 -0.04
CA LEU A 122 14.01 -3.37 -0.18
C LEU A 122 15.25 -4.06 -0.78
N ILE A 123 15.33 -5.40 -0.70
CA ILE A 123 16.45 -6.19 -1.23
C ILE A 123 16.65 -6.02 -2.74
N ASP A 124 15.58 -5.66 -3.47
CA ASP A 124 15.63 -5.44 -4.91
C ASP A 124 16.41 -4.16 -5.26
N LEU A 125 16.63 -3.27 -4.29
CA LEU A 125 17.28 -1.97 -4.48
C LEU A 125 18.50 -1.74 -3.59
N LEU A 126 18.55 -2.36 -2.41
CA LEU A 126 19.64 -2.28 -1.44
C LEU A 126 19.88 -3.68 -0.89
N ASP A 127 21.08 -4.22 -1.02
CA ASP A 127 21.37 -5.55 -0.45
C ASP A 127 21.41 -5.54 1.10
N ASP A 128 21.61 -6.70 1.72
CA ASP A 128 21.61 -6.80 3.19
C ASP A 128 22.80 -6.06 3.85
N GLU A 129 23.95 -5.95 3.16
CA GLU A 129 25.12 -5.24 3.67
C GLU A 129 24.90 -3.73 3.58
N GLU A 130 24.37 -3.24 2.47
CA GLU A 130 23.97 -1.85 2.27
C GLU A 130 22.88 -1.43 3.25
N GLN A 131 21.88 -2.28 3.49
CA GLN A 131 20.85 -2.04 4.51
C GLN A 131 21.45 -1.98 5.92
N ALA A 132 22.39 -2.86 6.26
CA ALA A 132 23.07 -2.83 7.55
C ALA A 132 23.93 -1.56 7.72
N ALA A 133 24.65 -1.16 6.67
CA ALA A 133 25.43 0.08 6.64
C ALA A 133 24.53 1.31 6.83
N TRP A 134 23.38 1.37 6.15
CA TRP A 134 22.41 2.45 6.33
C TRP A 134 21.82 2.49 7.75
N VAL A 135 21.49 1.32 8.34
CA VAL A 135 21.01 1.26 9.73
C VAL A 135 22.08 1.73 10.72
N SER A 136 23.36 1.52 10.41
CA SER A 136 24.49 1.97 11.23
C SER A 136 24.70 3.49 11.15
N ASP A 137 24.73 4.05 9.94
CA ASP A 137 24.88 5.49 9.71
C ASP A 137 24.15 5.95 8.44
N ALA A 138 22.86 6.22 8.59
CA ALA A 138 21.97 6.60 7.48
C ALA A 138 22.43 7.88 6.76
N ALA A 139 22.93 8.87 7.51
CA ALA A 139 23.30 10.17 6.95
C ALA A 139 24.56 10.04 6.08
N SER A 140 25.58 9.37 6.61
CA SER A 140 26.81 9.09 5.85
C SER A 140 26.54 8.19 4.65
N PHE A 141 25.70 7.16 4.80
CA PHE A 141 25.35 6.27 3.69
C PHE A 141 24.69 7.04 2.54
N ASN A 142 23.68 7.87 2.84
CA ASN A 142 22.94 8.61 1.82
C ASN A 142 23.77 9.73 1.17
N GLU A 143 24.64 10.39 1.94
CA GLU A 143 25.56 11.40 1.41
C GLU A 143 26.55 10.80 0.41
N ASN A 144 27.01 9.57 0.65
CA ASN A 144 27.96 8.87 -0.22
C ASN A 144 27.30 8.07 -1.37
N ASP A 145 25.96 8.02 -1.46
CA ASP A 145 25.28 7.34 -2.57
C ASP A 145 25.53 8.10 -3.89
N PRO A 146 26.15 7.51 -4.92
CA PRO A 146 26.41 8.20 -6.18
C PRO A 146 25.20 8.23 -7.11
N SER A 147 24.09 7.58 -6.75
CA SER A 147 22.99 7.31 -7.67
C SER A 147 22.33 8.59 -8.21
N PRO A 148 22.07 8.67 -9.53
CA PRO A 148 21.35 9.81 -10.09
C PRO A 148 19.89 9.81 -9.63
N LEU A 149 19.20 10.94 -9.81
CA LEU A 149 17.74 10.96 -9.77
C LEU A 149 17.20 10.09 -10.90
N LYS A 150 16.08 9.38 -10.67
CA LYS A 150 15.51 8.50 -11.70
C LYS A 150 14.92 9.32 -12.86
N PRO A 151 15.05 8.91 -14.12
CA PRO A 151 14.39 9.63 -15.22
C PRO A 151 12.87 9.63 -15.03
N ILE A 152 12.21 10.64 -15.58
CA ILE A 152 10.75 10.78 -15.56
C ILE A 152 10.24 10.97 -16.99
N ALA A 153 9.16 10.29 -17.36
CA ALA A 153 8.47 10.56 -18.61
C ALA A 153 7.94 12.01 -18.64
N VAL A 154 8.01 12.66 -19.81
CA VAL A 154 7.59 14.06 -19.99
C VAL A 154 6.13 14.28 -19.54
N GLN A 155 5.24 13.34 -19.86
CA GLN A 155 3.83 13.38 -19.47
C GLN A 155 3.63 13.37 -17.94
N GLN A 156 4.40 12.54 -17.22
CA GLN A 156 4.36 12.48 -15.75
C GLN A 156 4.92 13.77 -15.11
N SER A 157 5.85 14.46 -15.78
CA SER A 157 6.32 15.79 -15.36
C SER A 157 5.22 16.84 -15.50
N MET A 158 4.47 16.81 -16.61
CA MET A 158 3.40 17.76 -16.88
C MET A 158 2.27 17.70 -15.84
N LYS A 159 1.90 16.50 -15.37
CA LYS A 159 0.87 16.27 -14.34
C LYS A 159 1.04 17.15 -13.10
N TYR A 160 2.26 17.20 -12.57
CA TYR A 160 2.56 17.91 -11.32
C TYR A 160 3.13 19.29 -11.54
N HIS A 161 3.30 19.72 -12.79
CA HIS A 161 3.91 21.00 -13.11
C HIS A 161 3.22 22.18 -12.41
N THR A 162 1.88 22.21 -12.40
CA THR A 162 1.13 23.28 -11.73
C THR A 162 1.29 23.25 -10.21
N ALA A 163 1.26 22.06 -9.61
CA ALA A 163 1.45 21.90 -8.16
C ALA A 163 2.89 22.27 -7.76
N ALA A 164 3.89 21.84 -8.54
CA ALA A 164 5.29 22.18 -8.38
C ALA A 164 5.54 23.69 -8.57
N LYS A 165 4.92 24.32 -9.57
CA LYS A 165 5.01 25.78 -9.78
C LYS A 165 4.45 26.54 -8.58
N ARG A 166 3.29 26.11 -8.05
CA ARG A 166 2.71 26.70 -6.82
C ARG A 166 3.63 26.51 -5.62
N PHE A 167 4.21 25.31 -5.46
CA PHE A 167 5.18 25.02 -4.42
C PHE A 167 6.43 25.91 -4.52
N ARG A 168 7.01 26.05 -5.71
CA ARG A 168 8.16 26.93 -6.01
C ARG A 168 7.88 28.41 -5.82
N SER A 169 6.65 28.84 -6.05
CA SER A 169 6.26 30.26 -5.91
C SER A 169 6.15 30.74 -4.46
N ARG A 170 6.26 29.83 -3.47
CA ARG A 170 6.13 30.22 -2.07
C ARG A 170 7.37 30.94 -1.56
N PRO A 171 7.21 31.98 -0.71
CA PRO A 171 8.35 32.68 -0.11
C PRO A 171 9.26 31.81 0.76
N ASP A 172 8.73 30.74 1.34
CA ASP A 172 9.41 29.81 2.25
C ASP A 172 9.92 28.53 1.56
N HIS A 173 9.81 28.45 0.23
CA HIS A 173 10.19 27.28 -0.58
C HIS A 173 11.58 26.74 -0.23
N THR A 174 12.61 27.60 -0.23
CA THR A 174 14.00 27.20 0.03
C THR A 174 14.15 26.54 1.40
N ARG A 175 13.44 27.05 2.42
CA ARG A 175 13.49 26.49 3.77
C ARG A 175 12.78 25.14 3.83
N ILE A 176 11.59 25.03 3.23
CA ILE A 176 10.81 23.78 3.19
C ILE A 176 11.59 22.68 2.45
N VAL A 177 12.20 23.02 1.31
CA VAL A 177 13.06 22.11 0.55
C VAL A 177 14.26 21.66 1.38
N SER A 178 14.87 22.56 2.16
CA SER A 178 15.95 22.20 3.09
C SER A 178 15.48 21.23 4.19
N THR A 179 14.32 21.48 4.80
CA THR A 179 13.75 20.59 5.83
C THR A 179 13.39 19.22 5.24
N LEU A 180 12.79 19.19 4.05
CA LEU A 180 12.50 17.95 3.33
C LEU A 180 13.78 17.18 2.99
N ARG A 181 14.84 17.88 2.54
CA ARG A 181 16.15 17.27 2.30
C ARG A 181 16.67 16.59 3.57
N THR A 182 16.65 17.28 4.71
CA THR A 182 17.07 16.71 5.99
C THR A 182 16.29 15.44 6.32
N TYR A 183 14.98 15.44 6.13
CA TYR A 183 14.18 14.24 6.35
C TYR A 183 14.57 13.09 5.40
N LEU A 184 14.66 13.34 4.09
CA LEU A 184 15.00 12.30 3.11
C LEU A 184 16.40 11.73 3.35
N GLU A 185 17.40 12.59 3.55
CA GLU A 185 18.80 12.20 3.74
C GLU A 185 19.05 11.47 5.07
N THR A 186 18.24 11.74 6.09
CA THR A 186 18.46 11.12 7.40
C THR A 186 17.52 9.98 7.71
N CYS A 187 16.32 9.92 7.12
CA CYS A 187 15.26 8.98 7.52
C CYS A 187 14.87 7.98 6.44
N ILE A 188 15.15 8.24 5.16
CA ILE A 188 14.79 7.33 4.05
C ILE A 188 16.03 6.55 3.58
N PRO A 189 15.98 5.21 3.48
CA PRO A 189 17.02 4.41 2.85
C PRO A 189 17.26 4.81 1.39
N ALA A 190 18.47 5.29 1.08
CA ALA A 190 18.93 5.65 -0.26
C ALA A 190 17.86 6.37 -1.11
N PRO A 191 17.42 7.58 -0.71
CA PRO A 191 16.22 8.22 -1.23
C PRO A 191 16.20 8.34 -2.76
N ARG A 192 17.36 8.56 -3.40
CA ARG A 192 17.50 8.62 -4.86
C ARG A 192 17.33 7.24 -5.54
N ARG A 193 17.92 6.18 -4.98
CA ARG A 193 17.73 4.79 -5.43
C ARG A 193 16.32 4.27 -5.20
N THR A 194 15.69 4.68 -4.10
CA THR A 194 14.39 4.15 -3.66
C THR A 194 13.19 5.00 -4.06
N GLU A 195 13.42 6.13 -4.73
CA GLU A 195 12.38 6.96 -5.36
C GLU A 195 11.45 6.09 -6.23
N PHE A 196 10.14 6.33 -6.16
CA PHE A 196 9.06 5.56 -6.81
C PHE A 196 8.87 4.10 -6.34
N HIS A 197 9.68 3.62 -5.39
CA HIS A 197 9.52 2.27 -4.86
C HIS A 197 8.95 2.28 -3.45
N GLY A 198 9.79 2.55 -2.44
CA GLY A 198 9.38 2.44 -1.03
C GLY A 198 8.67 3.68 -0.49
N TRP A 199 8.80 4.81 -1.19
CA TRP A 199 8.30 6.11 -0.73
C TRP A 199 7.84 7.01 -1.88
N ASN A 200 7.02 8.01 -1.55
CA ASN A 200 6.70 9.12 -2.44
C ASN A 200 6.58 10.44 -1.68
N VAL A 201 6.64 11.55 -2.42
CA VAL A 201 6.28 12.87 -1.91
C VAL A 201 5.20 13.48 -2.79
N SER A 202 4.11 13.94 -2.19
CA SER A 202 3.07 14.71 -2.88
C SER A 202 3.14 16.18 -2.47
N THR A 203 2.66 17.06 -3.34
CA THR A 203 2.48 18.50 -3.06
C THR A 203 1.12 18.97 -3.54
N GLY A 204 0.39 19.70 -2.70
CA GLY A 204 -0.91 20.29 -3.04
C GLY A 204 -2.08 19.32 -3.21
N ALA A 205 -2.35 18.44 -2.23
CA ALA A 205 -3.42 17.44 -2.29
C ALA A 205 -4.86 18.01 -2.30
N SER A 206 -5.77 17.27 -2.93
CA SER A 206 -7.22 17.48 -3.00
C SER A 206 -7.91 17.14 -1.66
N GLY A 207 -7.71 17.95 -0.61
CA GLY A 207 -8.41 17.72 0.66
C GLY A 207 -7.75 18.29 1.92
N GLY A 208 -7.53 19.59 1.97
CA GLY A 208 -7.25 20.30 3.24
C GLY A 208 -5.77 20.43 3.61
N ASP A 209 -5.31 21.68 3.69
CA ASP A 209 -4.12 22.25 4.35
C ASP A 209 -2.72 21.65 4.19
N ARG A 210 -2.53 20.45 3.62
CA ARG A 210 -1.20 19.89 3.40
C ARG A 210 -0.46 20.63 2.29
N LEU A 211 0.77 21.02 2.58
CA LEU A 211 1.69 21.59 1.60
C LEU A 211 2.48 20.49 0.91
N LEU A 212 3.14 19.63 1.70
CA LEU A 212 3.82 18.43 1.21
C LEU A 212 3.58 17.24 2.15
N CYS A 213 3.60 16.03 1.59
CA CYS A 213 3.45 14.80 2.36
C CYS A 213 4.36 13.72 1.79
N VAL A 214 5.32 13.27 2.60
CA VAL A 214 6.10 12.06 2.33
C VAL A 214 5.35 10.87 2.89
N SER A 215 5.11 9.89 2.02
CA SER A 215 4.47 8.64 2.39
C SER A 215 5.40 7.48 2.13
N VAL A 216 5.45 6.53 3.06
CA VAL A 216 6.20 5.28 2.98
C VAL A 216 5.21 4.13 3.14
N GLY A 217 5.22 3.17 2.22
CA GLY A 217 4.18 2.14 2.19
C GLY A 217 2.79 2.78 2.04
N ARG A 218 1.89 2.56 3.02
CA ARG A 218 0.55 3.18 3.09
C ARG A 218 0.44 4.27 4.16
N MET A 219 1.57 4.72 4.71
CA MET A 219 1.61 5.65 5.83
C MET A 219 2.22 6.98 5.43
N GLU A 220 1.61 8.07 5.87
CA GLU A 220 2.26 9.38 5.90
C GLU A 220 3.31 9.35 7.00
N THR A 221 4.58 9.59 6.68
CA THR A 221 5.66 9.54 7.66
C THR A 221 6.20 10.92 8.00
N PHE A 222 6.05 11.88 7.08
CA PHE A 222 6.46 13.27 7.25
C PHE A 222 5.53 14.20 6.48
N VAL A 223 4.99 15.22 7.16
CA VAL A 223 4.03 16.17 6.57
C VAL A 223 4.34 17.60 6.99
N VAL A 224 4.25 18.52 6.04
CA VAL A 224 4.26 19.97 6.28
C VAL A 224 2.96 20.55 5.73
N PHE A 225 2.32 21.44 6.50
CA PHE A 225 1.09 22.13 6.14
C PHE A 225 1.37 23.52 5.55
N LYS A 226 0.37 24.14 4.92
CA LYS A 226 0.48 25.42 4.19
C LYS A 226 0.89 26.62 5.06
N ASP A 227 0.63 26.53 6.36
CA ASP A 227 1.01 27.48 7.41
C ASP A 227 2.30 27.06 8.14
N ASN A 228 3.06 26.12 7.57
CA ASN A 228 4.39 25.67 8.00
C ASN A 228 4.45 24.90 9.32
N HIS A 229 3.33 24.54 9.93
CA HIS A 229 3.36 23.50 10.96
C HIS A 229 3.50 22.12 10.30
N GLY A 230 3.80 21.07 11.08
CA GLY A 230 4.08 19.76 10.51
C GLY A 230 4.03 18.63 11.53
N PHE A 231 4.20 17.40 11.05
CA PHE A 231 4.39 16.26 11.94
C PHE A 231 5.36 15.21 11.38
N ILE A 232 5.97 14.48 12.31
CA ILE A 232 6.84 13.33 12.06
C ILE A 232 6.25 12.12 12.78
N ASN A 233 6.15 10.99 12.08
CA ASN A 233 5.71 9.75 12.67
C ASN A 233 6.90 8.89 13.10
N VAL A 234 6.82 8.31 14.30
CA VAL A 234 7.83 7.40 14.86
C VAL A 234 7.15 6.22 15.58
N PRO A 235 7.83 5.09 15.82
CA PRO A 235 7.28 3.99 16.62
C PRO A 235 6.85 4.47 18.01
N ALA A 236 5.68 4.05 18.48
CA ALA A 236 5.19 4.45 19.81
C ALA A 236 6.09 3.95 20.96
N GLU A 237 6.85 2.89 20.73
CA GLU A 237 7.81 2.33 21.67
C GLU A 237 9.19 3.00 21.64
N SER A 238 9.40 3.98 20.76
CA SER A 238 10.68 4.71 20.69
C SER A 238 10.97 5.43 22.02
N ALA A 239 12.00 4.93 22.71
CA ALA A 239 12.39 5.37 24.04
C ALA A 239 12.69 6.88 24.09
N GLY A 240 12.11 7.56 25.08
CA GLY A 240 12.33 8.99 25.33
C GLY A 240 11.45 9.96 24.53
N ILE A 241 10.65 9.47 23.57
CA ILE A 241 9.77 10.31 22.74
C ILE A 241 8.33 10.32 23.25
N THR A 242 7.85 9.20 23.78
CA THR A 242 6.50 9.09 24.35
C THR A 242 6.37 9.64 25.77
N GLU A 243 7.50 9.96 26.42
CA GLU A 243 7.53 10.75 27.63
C GLU A 243 7.28 12.23 27.29
N ARG A 244 6.01 12.60 27.14
CA ARG A 244 5.55 13.96 26.80
C ARG A 244 6.29 15.05 27.58
N ARG A 245 6.62 14.82 28.86
CA ARG A 245 7.35 15.76 29.72
C ARG A 245 8.78 16.04 29.24
N ARG A 246 9.53 15.01 28.84
CA ARG A 246 10.89 15.15 28.30
C ARG A 246 10.85 15.85 26.95
N LEU A 247 9.92 15.44 26.09
CA LEU A 247 9.79 16.01 24.75
C LEU A 247 9.41 17.50 24.81
N THR A 248 8.44 17.90 25.64
CA THR A 248 8.07 19.31 25.83
C THR A 248 9.19 20.12 26.50
N GLN A 249 10.05 19.51 27.30
CA GLN A 249 11.19 20.19 27.91
C GLN A 249 12.32 20.47 26.90
N LEU A 250 12.60 19.52 25.99
CA LEU A 250 13.63 19.68 24.96
C LEU A 250 13.11 20.47 23.75
N HIS A 251 11.82 20.35 23.44
CA HIS A 251 11.15 20.95 22.29
C HIS A 251 9.87 21.66 22.75
N PRO A 252 9.97 22.88 23.29
CA PRO A 252 8.82 23.62 23.85
C PRO A 252 7.74 23.96 22.80
N ASP A 253 8.11 23.98 21.52
CA ASP A 253 7.22 24.26 20.38
C ASP A 253 6.50 23.00 19.83
N VAL A 254 6.53 21.88 20.56
CA VAL A 254 5.78 20.66 20.22
C VAL A 254 4.37 20.71 20.83
N LEU A 255 3.37 20.66 19.94
CA LEU A 255 1.94 20.78 20.29
C LEU A 255 1.38 19.52 20.95
N ARG A 256 1.71 18.35 20.40
CA ARG A 256 0.98 17.12 20.71
C ARG A 256 1.71 15.86 20.25
N VAL A 257 1.65 14.82 21.07
CA VAL A 257 1.97 13.44 20.70
C VAL A 257 0.66 12.66 20.71
N ASP A 258 0.21 12.22 19.55
CA ASP A 258 -0.93 11.30 19.42
C ASP A 258 -0.43 9.91 19.08
N ILE A 259 -1.02 8.86 19.66
CA ILE A 259 -0.72 7.48 19.26
C ILE A 259 -1.82 7.00 18.32
N ARG A 260 -1.44 6.48 17.16
CA ARG A 260 -2.34 5.84 16.20
C ARG A 260 -1.81 4.48 15.80
N GLY A 261 -2.71 3.51 15.67
CA GLY A 261 -2.39 2.20 15.10
C GLY A 261 -2.43 2.24 13.58
N TYR A 262 -1.36 1.77 12.94
CA TYR A 262 -1.27 1.56 11.50
C TYR A 262 -1.10 0.08 11.18
N ASP A 263 -1.80 -0.41 10.16
CA ASP A 263 -1.73 -1.82 9.73
C ASP A 263 -0.34 -2.23 9.25
N ASP A 264 0.40 -1.28 8.66
CA ASP A 264 1.73 -1.53 8.07
C ASP A 264 2.85 -1.62 9.11
N PHE A 265 2.65 -1.12 10.34
CA PHE A 265 3.71 -1.08 11.37
C PHE A 265 3.24 -1.45 12.78
N GLY A 266 2.11 -0.93 13.25
CA GLY A 266 1.64 -1.04 14.63
C GLY A 266 1.34 0.33 15.23
N ASP A 267 1.55 0.49 16.54
CA ASP A 267 1.34 1.77 17.22
C ASP A 267 2.45 2.77 16.87
N VAL A 268 2.04 3.96 16.42
CA VAL A 268 2.90 5.03 15.92
C VAL A 268 2.56 6.30 16.67
N ALA A 269 3.59 6.98 17.19
CA ALA A 269 3.48 8.30 17.76
C ALA A 269 3.61 9.36 16.67
N ILE A 270 2.62 10.25 16.60
CA ILE A 270 2.57 11.41 15.70
C ILE A 270 3.05 12.62 16.50
N ILE A 271 4.25 13.11 16.20
CA ILE A 271 4.85 14.26 16.87
C ILE A 271 4.53 15.52 16.06
N ARG A 272 3.70 16.41 16.60
CA ARG A 272 3.28 17.64 15.91
C ARG A 272 4.12 18.85 16.32
N ALA A 273 4.74 19.49 15.35
CA ALA A 273 5.47 20.76 15.51
C ALA A 273 4.61 21.93 15.04
N THR A 274 4.68 23.07 15.75
CA THR A 274 3.91 24.30 15.46
C THR A 274 4.44 25.10 14.28
N SER A 275 5.69 24.88 13.89
CA SER A 275 6.39 25.68 12.88
C SER A 275 7.49 24.87 12.22
N LEU A 276 8.00 25.36 11.10
CA LEU A 276 9.07 24.71 10.37
C LEU A 276 10.38 24.66 11.20
N ALA A 277 10.63 25.67 12.05
CA ALA A 277 11.75 25.65 12.98
C ALA A 277 11.64 24.53 14.02
N ALA A 278 10.43 24.27 14.52
CA ALA A 278 10.18 23.16 15.42
C ALA A 278 10.29 21.81 14.70
N VAL A 279 9.90 21.72 13.43
CA VAL A 279 10.16 20.55 12.59
C VAL A 279 11.66 20.30 12.43
N ASP A 280 12.44 21.35 12.13
CA ASP A 280 13.90 21.27 12.00
C ASP A 280 14.53 20.77 13.33
N ALA A 281 14.08 21.29 14.47
CA ALA A 281 14.53 20.87 15.79
C ALA A 281 14.22 19.40 16.10
N LEU A 282 13.03 18.92 15.71
CA LEU A 282 12.66 17.51 15.85
C LEU A 282 13.52 16.60 14.96
N LEU A 283 13.85 17.02 13.73
CA LEU A 283 14.75 16.24 12.87
C LEU A 283 16.19 16.19 13.39
N ALA A 284 16.62 17.21 14.13
CA ALA A 284 17.93 17.25 14.79
C ALA A 284 17.97 16.40 16.08
N ASP A 285 16.82 16.03 16.64
CA ASP A 285 16.76 15.16 17.82
C ASP A 285 17.05 13.70 17.44
N ASP A 286 18.11 13.14 18.03
CA ASP A 286 18.55 11.77 17.74
C ASP A 286 17.48 10.70 18.00
N ALA A 287 16.65 10.87 19.02
CA ALA A 287 15.61 9.89 19.33
C ALA A 287 14.53 9.93 18.24
N VAL A 288 14.04 11.14 17.91
CA VAL A 288 13.03 11.34 16.87
C VAL A 288 13.53 10.86 15.51
N ARG A 289 14.75 11.25 15.13
CA ARG A 289 15.38 10.86 13.88
C ARG A 289 15.56 9.34 13.77
N ARG A 290 16.09 8.67 14.82
CA ARG A 290 16.21 7.19 14.83
C ARG A 290 14.86 6.48 14.83
N GLY A 291 13.86 7.06 15.49
CA GLY A 291 12.48 6.57 15.44
C GLY A 291 11.94 6.62 14.02
N ALA A 292 12.05 7.77 13.35
CA ALA A 292 11.60 7.95 11.97
C ALA A 292 12.35 7.04 10.98
N GLN A 293 13.67 6.88 11.15
CA GLN A 293 14.50 5.91 10.41
C GLN A 293 13.96 4.48 10.55
N THR A 294 13.72 4.05 11.79
CA THR A 294 13.22 2.70 12.09
C THR A 294 11.87 2.46 11.43
N LEU A 295 10.97 3.43 11.51
CA LEU A 295 9.65 3.35 10.89
C LEU A 295 9.76 3.23 9.37
N ALA A 296 10.44 4.15 8.71
CA ALA A 296 10.57 4.18 7.26
C ALA A 296 11.24 2.90 6.73
N TYR A 297 12.37 2.51 7.32
CA TYR A 297 13.09 1.28 6.97
C TYR A 297 12.21 0.05 7.12
N SER A 298 11.54 -0.11 8.26
CA SER A 298 10.71 -1.30 8.52
C SER A 298 9.53 -1.41 7.56
N VAL A 299 8.91 -0.30 7.17
CA VAL A 299 7.79 -0.30 6.22
C VAL A 299 8.29 -0.55 4.79
N MET A 300 9.39 0.07 4.38
CA MET A 300 9.98 -0.13 3.04
C MET A 300 10.41 -1.57 2.79
N ARG A 301 10.78 -2.32 3.83
CA ARG A 301 11.07 -3.76 3.71
C ARG A 301 9.83 -4.61 3.43
N LYS A 302 8.62 -4.14 3.74
CA LYS A 302 7.39 -4.96 3.65
C LYS A 302 6.71 -4.87 2.29
N HIS A 303 6.67 -3.69 1.68
CA HIS A 303 6.02 -3.44 0.38
C HIS A 303 6.40 -2.07 -0.18
N PRO A 304 6.28 -1.86 -1.50
CA PRO A 304 6.37 -0.53 -2.10
C PRO A 304 5.27 0.40 -1.57
N SER A 305 5.43 1.70 -1.84
CA SER A 305 4.41 2.69 -1.55
C SER A 305 3.21 2.55 -2.48
N VAL A 306 2.00 2.61 -1.93
CA VAL A 306 0.76 2.58 -2.72
C VAL A 306 0.39 3.93 -3.29
N TYR A 307 0.99 5.01 -2.79
CA TYR A 307 0.70 6.39 -3.21
C TYR A 307 1.69 6.91 -4.26
N THR A 308 2.46 6.03 -4.91
CA THR A 308 3.40 6.41 -5.98
C THR A 308 2.71 7.19 -7.10
N ARG A 309 1.42 6.94 -7.34
CA ARG A 309 0.60 7.68 -8.31
C ARG A 309 0.42 9.17 -8.01
N TYR A 310 0.80 9.63 -6.80
CA TYR A 310 0.73 11.02 -6.33
C TYR A 310 2.12 11.65 -6.14
N HIS A 311 3.19 10.94 -6.52
CA HIS A 311 4.56 11.41 -6.37
C HIS A 311 4.80 12.62 -7.29
N CYS A 312 5.35 13.72 -6.75
CA CYS A 312 5.75 14.92 -7.48
C CYS A 312 7.30 14.96 -7.62
N PRO A 313 7.86 14.57 -8.78
CA PRO A 313 9.32 14.43 -8.94
C PRO A 313 10.05 15.77 -8.94
N GLN A 314 9.37 16.86 -9.28
CA GLN A 314 9.92 18.21 -9.26
C GLN A 314 10.26 18.69 -7.85
N VAL A 315 9.52 18.22 -6.83
CA VAL A 315 9.86 18.51 -5.43
C VAL A 315 11.18 17.82 -5.06
N VAL A 316 11.40 16.61 -5.55
CA VAL A 316 12.66 15.87 -5.34
C VAL A 316 13.81 16.53 -6.11
N GLU A 317 13.56 17.01 -7.33
CA GLU A 317 14.55 17.82 -8.07
C GLU A 317 14.97 19.06 -7.29
N ASP A 318 14.01 19.82 -6.76
CA ASP A 318 14.30 21.02 -5.95
C ASP A 318 15.15 20.65 -4.71
N VAL A 319 14.87 19.50 -4.08
CA VAL A 319 15.66 18.96 -2.95
C VAL A 319 17.11 18.73 -3.35
N TYR A 320 17.37 18.10 -4.49
CA TYR A 320 18.70 17.64 -4.85
C TYR A 320 19.49 18.58 -5.76
N GLN A 321 18.84 19.59 -6.35
CA GLN A 321 19.48 20.60 -7.20
C GLN A 321 20.65 21.30 -6.49
N ALA A 322 20.49 21.65 -5.20
CA ALA A 322 21.56 22.30 -4.43
C ALA A 322 22.76 21.39 -4.14
N ARG A 323 22.63 20.07 -4.32
CA ARG A 323 23.72 19.09 -4.21
C ARG A 323 24.32 18.74 -5.57
N GLY A 324 23.92 19.43 -6.64
CA GLY A 324 24.46 19.24 -7.98
C GLY A 324 23.86 18.07 -8.76
N PHE A 325 22.83 17.39 -8.22
CA PHE A 325 22.13 16.35 -8.95
C PHE A 325 21.05 16.96 -9.84
N THR A 326 21.02 16.50 -11.08
CA THR A 326 19.99 16.84 -12.05
C THR A 326 19.28 15.56 -12.48
N ARG A 327 17.98 15.66 -12.74
CA ARG A 327 17.22 14.52 -13.26
C ARG A 327 17.56 14.34 -14.74
N PRO A 328 18.02 13.16 -15.17
CA PRO A 328 18.26 12.91 -16.58
C PRO A 328 16.94 12.95 -17.36
N ALA A 329 16.99 13.42 -18.60
CA ALA A 329 15.87 13.28 -19.52
C ALA A 329 15.52 11.80 -19.70
N ALA A 330 14.23 11.47 -19.80
CA ALA A 330 13.84 10.15 -20.27
C ALA A 330 14.43 9.92 -21.67
N ALA A 331 14.97 8.74 -21.93
CA ALA A 331 15.41 8.39 -23.27
C ALA A 331 14.21 8.54 -24.22
N GLU A 332 14.36 9.33 -25.29
CA GLU A 332 13.35 9.44 -26.34
C GLU A 332 13.22 8.07 -27.01
N ASP A 333 12.04 7.48 -26.93
CA ASP A 333 11.67 6.30 -27.70
C ASP A 333 11.42 6.77 -29.14
N ASP A 334 12.40 6.58 -30.03
CA ASP A 334 12.39 6.98 -31.44
C ASP A 334 11.49 6.04 -32.29
N SER A 335 10.27 5.81 -31.80
CA SER A 335 9.23 5.07 -32.50
C SER A 335 8.34 6.09 -33.24
N PRO A 336 8.24 6.04 -34.58
CA PRO A 336 7.62 7.10 -35.36
C PRO A 336 6.11 7.18 -35.09
N ILE A 337 5.68 8.33 -34.57
CA ILE A 337 4.27 8.72 -34.47
C ILE A 337 3.78 9.03 -35.89
N GLY A 338 2.90 8.19 -36.43
CA GLY A 338 2.19 8.46 -37.68
C GLY A 338 1.24 9.67 -37.56
N PRO A 339 0.90 10.34 -38.68
CA PRO A 339 0.35 11.69 -38.64
C PRO A 339 -1.08 11.75 -38.10
N ASP A 340 -1.29 12.82 -37.35
CA ASP A 340 -2.51 13.36 -36.78
C ASP A 340 -3.51 13.80 -37.87
N GLU A 341 -4.77 13.37 -37.79
CA GLU A 341 -5.88 13.95 -38.55
C GLU A 341 -6.80 14.76 -37.61
N SER A 342 -6.54 16.06 -37.63
CA SER A 342 -7.41 17.22 -37.41
C SER A 342 -8.88 16.99 -37.06
N VAL A 343 -9.36 17.68 -36.02
CA VAL A 343 -10.70 18.32 -36.05
C VAL A 343 -10.60 19.74 -35.49
N ALA A 344 -11.13 20.66 -36.30
CA ALA A 344 -10.99 22.11 -36.22
C ALA A 344 -11.86 22.79 -35.14
N GLU A 345 -11.39 23.98 -34.73
CA GLU A 345 -12.13 24.99 -33.99
C GLU A 345 -13.25 25.62 -34.84
N GLU A 346 -14.36 26.01 -34.20
CA GLU A 346 -15.19 27.13 -34.69
C GLU A 346 -15.79 27.95 -33.53
N ASN A 347 -15.66 29.27 -33.66
CA ASN A 347 -16.00 30.33 -32.70
C ASN A 347 -17.49 30.70 -32.70
N ALA A 348 -18.02 31.15 -31.55
CA ALA A 348 -19.09 32.15 -31.51
C ALA A 348 -19.09 32.96 -30.20
N THR A 349 -19.07 34.30 -30.34
CA THR A 349 -19.02 35.33 -29.31
C THR A 349 -20.41 35.88 -28.95
N ALA A 350 -20.65 36.17 -27.66
CA ALA A 350 -21.55 37.23 -27.15
C ALA A 350 -21.32 37.53 -25.65
N GLN A 351 -21.21 38.81 -25.26
CA GLN A 351 -21.10 39.33 -23.87
C GLN A 351 -22.46 39.94 -23.38
N PRO A 352 -22.61 40.56 -22.17
CA PRO A 352 -22.94 39.91 -20.87
C PRO A 352 -24.10 40.62 -20.09
N LEU A 353 -24.43 40.12 -18.86
CA LEU A 353 -24.90 40.79 -17.60
C LEU A 353 -25.98 39.95 -16.82
N PRO A 354 -26.18 40.10 -15.48
CA PRO A 354 -25.31 39.75 -14.34
C PRO A 354 -26.02 38.90 -13.23
N SER A 355 -25.27 38.47 -12.19
CA SER A 355 -25.67 37.87 -10.89
C SER A 355 -26.26 36.44 -10.91
N GLU A 356 -25.88 35.45 -10.09
CA GLU A 356 -25.20 35.32 -8.79
C GLU A 356 -24.12 34.20 -8.83
N PRO A 357 -23.22 34.04 -7.83
CA PRO A 357 -22.17 33.03 -7.88
C PRO A 357 -22.76 31.62 -7.70
N ALA A 358 -22.83 30.87 -8.79
CA ALA A 358 -22.93 29.42 -8.73
C ALA A 358 -21.66 28.84 -8.08
N PRO A 359 -21.75 27.76 -7.30
CA PRO A 359 -20.60 27.17 -6.64
C PRO A 359 -19.53 26.87 -7.67
N GLU A 360 -18.30 27.33 -7.44
CA GLU A 360 -17.14 26.96 -8.25
C GLU A 360 -17.12 25.43 -8.38
N LEU A 361 -17.52 24.96 -9.57
CA LEU A 361 -17.20 23.63 -10.04
C LEU A 361 -15.68 23.60 -10.09
N VAL A 362 -15.08 23.01 -9.05
CA VAL A 362 -13.68 22.63 -9.06
C VAL A 362 -13.54 21.65 -10.21
N GLU A 363 -13.07 22.13 -11.35
CA GLU A 363 -12.63 21.28 -12.45
C GLU A 363 -11.57 20.32 -11.90
N SER A 364 -11.97 19.06 -11.72
CA SER A 364 -11.06 17.98 -11.37
C SER A 364 -10.11 17.76 -12.55
N VAL A 365 -8.89 18.27 -12.44
CA VAL A 365 -7.81 17.93 -13.36
C VAL A 365 -7.57 16.41 -13.29
N PRO A 366 -7.66 15.67 -14.41
CA PRO A 366 -7.47 14.22 -14.43
C PRO A 366 -6.07 13.76 -13.97
N ASP A 367 -5.97 12.51 -13.53
CA ASP A 367 -4.79 11.88 -12.96
C ASP A 367 -3.83 11.32 -14.05
N ASP A 368 -2.84 12.08 -14.53
CA ASP A 368 -1.96 11.68 -15.67
C ASP A 368 -0.77 10.71 -15.35
N ILE A 369 -0.94 9.70 -14.51
CA ILE A 369 -0.03 8.52 -14.57
C ILE A 369 -0.87 7.42 -15.18
N GLU A 370 -0.56 7.06 -16.42
CA GLU A 370 -1.22 5.95 -17.08
C GLU A 370 -0.88 4.66 -16.34
N ILE A 371 -1.91 4.03 -15.78
CA ILE A 371 -1.82 2.74 -15.10
C ILE A 371 -2.28 1.65 -16.05
N ASP A 372 -1.42 0.64 -16.18
CA ASP A 372 -1.81 -0.65 -16.73
C ASP A 372 -2.21 -1.58 -15.58
N TRP A 373 -3.42 -2.12 -15.64
CA TRP A 373 -3.96 -2.98 -14.60
C TRP A 373 -3.76 -4.46 -14.95
N PHE A 374 -3.08 -5.20 -14.08
CA PHE A 374 -2.93 -6.63 -14.20
C PHE A 374 -3.81 -7.32 -13.17
N VAL A 375 -4.83 -8.04 -13.66
CA VAL A 375 -5.87 -8.64 -12.83
C VAL A 375 -5.95 -10.15 -13.01
N ASN A 376 -6.23 -10.89 -11.94
CA ASN A 376 -6.32 -12.34 -12.05
C ASN A 376 -7.66 -12.79 -12.68
N ALA A 377 -7.59 -13.87 -13.44
CA ALA A 377 -8.75 -14.74 -13.65
C ALA A 377 -9.03 -15.55 -12.37
N GLY A 378 -10.30 -15.91 -12.16
CA GLY A 378 -10.72 -16.73 -11.04
C GLY A 378 -10.07 -18.13 -11.04
N PRO A 379 -10.06 -18.82 -9.88
CA PRO A 379 -9.56 -20.18 -9.79
C PRO A 379 -10.38 -21.12 -10.67
N VAL A 380 -9.71 -21.93 -11.49
CA VAL A 380 -10.35 -22.94 -12.37
C VAL A 380 -11.28 -23.86 -11.58
N SER A 381 -10.90 -24.20 -10.35
CA SER A 381 -11.69 -25.04 -9.45
C SER A 381 -13.05 -24.43 -9.09
N SER A 382 -13.14 -23.11 -9.02
CA SER A 382 -14.38 -22.40 -8.67
C SER A 382 -15.29 -22.18 -9.88
N ARG A 383 -14.73 -22.20 -11.09
CA ARG A 383 -15.40 -21.84 -12.36
C ARG A 383 -16.09 -20.47 -12.37
N ARG A 384 -15.78 -19.58 -11.41
CA ARG A 384 -16.29 -18.20 -11.37
C ARG A 384 -15.22 -17.23 -11.86
N ASN A 385 -15.64 -16.08 -12.35
CA ASN A 385 -14.75 -14.98 -12.77
C ASN A 385 -13.77 -15.47 -13.85
N MET A 386 -14.32 -16.12 -14.87
CA MET A 386 -13.53 -16.77 -15.93
C MET A 386 -13.39 -15.85 -17.15
N PRO A 387 -12.29 -15.96 -17.92
CA PRO A 387 -12.06 -15.16 -19.14
C PRO A 387 -13.25 -15.15 -20.13
N GLU A 388 -13.92 -16.29 -20.28
CA GLU A 388 -15.07 -16.44 -21.16
C GLU A 388 -16.27 -15.60 -20.69
N GLU A 389 -16.52 -15.57 -19.38
CA GLU A 389 -17.59 -14.75 -18.76
C GLU A 389 -17.26 -13.26 -18.87
N PHE A 390 -16.01 -12.89 -18.63
CA PHE A 390 -15.56 -11.51 -18.75
C PHE A 390 -15.81 -10.96 -20.15
N ARG A 391 -15.44 -11.75 -21.17
CA ARG A 391 -15.64 -11.41 -22.58
C ARG A 391 -17.12 -11.26 -22.93
N ALA A 392 -17.94 -12.21 -22.50
CA ALA A 392 -19.39 -12.18 -22.76
C ALA A 392 -20.08 -10.96 -22.11
N ASN A 393 -19.63 -10.58 -20.91
CA ASN A 393 -20.27 -9.53 -20.12
C ASN A 393 -19.68 -8.13 -20.33
N GLY A 394 -18.55 -8.01 -21.04
CA GLY A 394 -17.83 -6.73 -21.16
C GLY A 394 -17.41 -6.17 -19.80
N GLU A 395 -16.98 -7.04 -18.89
CA GLU A 395 -16.69 -6.72 -17.49
C GLU A 395 -15.52 -7.56 -17.01
N TRP A 396 -14.64 -6.98 -16.18
CA TRP A 396 -13.79 -7.76 -15.29
C TRP A 396 -14.38 -7.72 -13.87
N ARG A 397 -14.33 -8.86 -13.18
CA ARG A 397 -14.88 -9.02 -11.83
C ARG A 397 -14.03 -9.95 -10.99
N MET A 398 -13.99 -9.70 -9.68
CA MET A 398 -13.45 -10.62 -8.67
C MET A 398 -14.47 -10.95 -7.59
N ASP A 399 -14.23 -12.02 -6.85
CA ASP A 399 -14.91 -12.24 -5.58
C ASP A 399 -14.51 -11.10 -4.61
N PRO A 400 -15.42 -10.61 -3.73
CA PRO A 400 -15.09 -9.55 -2.78
C PRO A 400 -13.86 -9.88 -1.94
N ASP A 401 -12.87 -9.00 -2.03
CA ASP A 401 -11.62 -9.09 -1.28
C ASP A 401 -11.21 -7.69 -0.81
N PRO A 402 -11.37 -7.38 0.50
CA PRO A 402 -11.04 -6.06 1.05
C PRO A 402 -9.59 -5.62 0.80
N LYS A 403 -8.66 -6.57 0.54
CA LYS A 403 -7.29 -6.24 0.17
C LYS A 403 -7.21 -5.47 -1.15
N TYR A 404 -8.14 -5.72 -2.07
CA TYR A 404 -8.08 -5.22 -3.44
C TYR A 404 -9.24 -4.27 -3.79
N GLU A 405 -10.28 -4.19 -2.96
CA GLU A 405 -11.46 -3.35 -3.23
C GLU A 405 -11.12 -1.88 -3.55
N HIS A 406 -10.24 -1.26 -2.75
CA HIS A 406 -9.80 0.12 -3.01
C HIS A 406 -9.05 0.27 -4.34
N LYS A 407 -8.21 -0.70 -4.70
CA LYS A 407 -7.48 -0.68 -5.97
C LYS A 407 -8.42 -0.79 -7.17
N VAL A 408 -9.50 -1.57 -7.04
CA VAL A 408 -10.53 -1.65 -8.09
C VAL A 408 -11.27 -0.33 -8.21
N GLN A 409 -11.58 0.34 -7.09
CA GLN A 409 -12.21 1.68 -7.10
C GLN A 409 -11.32 2.76 -7.74
N GLU A 410 -10.00 2.55 -7.73
CA GLU A 410 -9.03 3.47 -8.33
C GLU A 410 -8.91 3.36 -9.85
N MET A 411 -9.45 2.30 -10.48
CA MET A 411 -9.42 2.13 -11.93
C MET A 411 -10.26 3.19 -12.62
N LEU A 412 -9.69 3.87 -13.60
CA LEU A 412 -10.30 4.95 -14.36
C LEU A 412 -10.66 4.50 -15.78
N ALA A 413 -11.68 5.14 -16.35
CA ALA A 413 -12.02 4.94 -17.77
C ALA A 413 -10.85 5.39 -18.65
N GLY A 414 -10.54 4.61 -19.69
CA GLY A 414 -9.40 4.83 -20.59
C GLY A 414 -8.15 4.03 -20.23
N GLU A 415 -8.03 3.53 -19.00
CA GLU A 415 -6.86 2.74 -18.58
C GLU A 415 -6.87 1.33 -19.17
N ARG A 416 -5.67 0.77 -19.40
CA ARG A 416 -5.54 -0.59 -19.97
C ARG A 416 -5.62 -1.63 -18.87
N ILE A 417 -6.20 -2.79 -19.18
CA ILE A 417 -6.38 -3.90 -18.25
C ILE A 417 -6.04 -5.23 -18.91
N ALA A 418 -5.27 -6.07 -18.23
CA ALA A 418 -4.86 -7.38 -18.66
C ALA A 418 -5.29 -8.45 -17.67
N VAL A 419 -6.05 -9.44 -18.14
CA VAL A 419 -6.41 -10.63 -17.37
C VAL A 419 -5.27 -11.63 -17.46
N ARG A 420 -4.80 -12.09 -16.32
CA ARG A 420 -3.64 -12.98 -16.21
C ARG A 420 -3.90 -14.21 -15.35
N ARG A 421 -3.06 -15.22 -15.52
CA ARG A 421 -2.94 -16.36 -14.61
C ARG A 421 -1.48 -16.64 -14.29
N ARG A 422 -1.15 -16.66 -13.01
CA ARG A 422 0.18 -16.99 -12.53
C ARG A 422 0.32 -18.50 -12.31
N ARG A 423 1.51 -19.03 -12.57
CA ARG A 423 1.90 -20.42 -12.33
C ARG A 423 3.41 -20.51 -12.14
N ASN A 424 3.87 -21.59 -11.53
CA ASN A 424 5.29 -21.95 -11.56
C ASN A 424 5.45 -23.10 -12.56
N VAL A 425 6.48 -23.02 -13.42
CA VAL A 425 6.73 -23.99 -14.49
C VAL A 425 8.16 -24.49 -14.42
N SER A 426 8.36 -25.76 -14.78
CA SER A 426 9.66 -26.41 -14.95
C SER A 426 9.95 -26.79 -16.41
N GLU A 427 8.91 -26.87 -17.25
CA GLU A 427 8.99 -27.32 -18.64
C GLU A 427 8.71 -26.17 -19.61
N GLY A 428 9.37 -26.19 -20.78
CA GLY A 428 9.17 -25.19 -21.84
C GLY A 428 9.70 -23.79 -21.50
N VAL A 429 10.58 -23.69 -20.50
CA VAL A 429 11.29 -22.45 -20.15
C VAL A 429 12.40 -22.21 -21.19
N PRO A 430 12.57 -20.98 -21.72
CA PRO A 430 13.53 -20.68 -22.79
C PRO A 430 14.98 -20.49 -22.30
N PHE A 431 15.31 -20.90 -21.07
CA PHE A 431 16.64 -20.77 -20.46
C PHE A 431 16.89 -21.93 -19.47
N ASP A 432 18.14 -22.13 -19.07
CA ASP A 432 18.50 -23.16 -18.09
C ASP A 432 17.97 -22.80 -16.70
N ALA A 433 16.97 -23.55 -16.25
CA ALA A 433 16.37 -23.36 -14.93
C ALA A 433 17.16 -24.02 -13.79
N ARG A 434 18.20 -24.83 -14.09
CA ARG A 434 19.04 -25.54 -13.11
C ARG A 434 18.23 -26.35 -12.09
N GLY A 435 17.14 -26.96 -12.55
CA GLY A 435 16.20 -27.72 -11.71
C GLY A 435 15.27 -26.88 -10.83
N ASN A 436 15.34 -25.54 -10.90
CA ASN A 436 14.45 -24.65 -10.15
C ASN A 436 13.11 -24.45 -10.88
N LEU A 437 12.06 -24.19 -10.11
CA LEU A 437 10.78 -23.73 -10.66
C LEU A 437 10.88 -22.26 -11.09
N VAL A 438 10.39 -21.96 -12.28
CA VAL A 438 10.34 -20.61 -12.84
C VAL A 438 8.95 -20.02 -12.67
N SER A 439 8.87 -18.82 -12.09
CA SER A 439 7.60 -18.12 -12.00
C SER A 439 7.19 -17.61 -13.39
N ALA A 440 5.96 -17.89 -13.79
CA ALA A 440 5.40 -17.48 -15.06
C ALA A 440 4.00 -16.87 -14.90
N MET A 441 3.65 -16.01 -15.84
CA MET A 441 2.38 -15.30 -15.90
C MET A 441 1.85 -15.37 -17.33
N ASP A 442 0.75 -16.09 -17.50
CA ASP A 442 0.03 -16.19 -18.77
C ASP A 442 -0.92 -14.99 -18.88
N ILE A 443 -0.71 -14.12 -19.86
CA ILE A 443 -1.64 -13.05 -20.26
C ILE A 443 -2.71 -13.69 -21.13
N LEU A 444 -3.96 -13.65 -20.67
CA LEU A 444 -5.09 -14.33 -21.28
C LEU A 444 -5.94 -13.39 -22.14
N MET A 445 -6.07 -12.14 -21.71
CA MET A 445 -6.88 -11.12 -22.35
C MET A 445 -6.33 -9.74 -22.04
N THR A 446 -6.54 -8.80 -22.96
CA THR A 446 -6.29 -7.37 -22.78
C THR A 446 -7.54 -6.59 -23.17
N GLY A 447 -7.65 -5.36 -22.66
CA GLY A 447 -8.71 -4.43 -23.03
C GLY A 447 -8.53 -3.07 -22.38
N THR A 448 -9.53 -2.22 -22.54
CA THR A 448 -9.58 -0.86 -22.00
C THR A 448 -10.77 -0.72 -21.05
N VAL A 449 -10.54 -0.18 -19.86
CA VAL A 449 -11.60 0.13 -18.89
C VAL A 449 -12.51 1.20 -19.50
N VAL A 450 -13.82 0.93 -19.52
CA VAL A 450 -14.85 1.84 -20.07
C VAL A 450 -15.49 2.68 -18.97
N SER A 451 -15.76 2.07 -17.82
CA SER A 451 -16.36 2.74 -16.67
C SER A 451 -16.19 1.92 -15.41
N ASN A 452 -16.09 2.60 -14.27
CA ASN A 452 -16.02 1.98 -12.96
C ASN A 452 -17.29 2.28 -12.15
N PRO A 453 -18.09 1.28 -11.74
CA PRO A 453 -19.28 1.51 -10.92
C PRO A 453 -18.95 1.88 -9.46
N GLY A 454 -17.68 1.77 -9.03
CA GLY A 454 -17.24 2.08 -7.66
C GLY A 454 -17.59 1.01 -6.63
N ASP A 455 -18.05 -0.17 -7.05
CA ASP A 455 -18.45 -1.28 -6.16
C ASP A 455 -17.25 -2.02 -5.53
N GLY A 456 -16.03 -1.70 -5.95
CA GLY A 456 -14.78 -2.29 -5.46
C GLY A 456 -14.53 -3.72 -5.92
N VAL A 457 -15.36 -4.29 -6.78
CA VAL A 457 -15.20 -5.70 -7.20
C VAL A 457 -15.33 -5.88 -8.71
N SER A 458 -15.72 -4.86 -9.45
CA SER A 458 -15.85 -4.92 -10.90
C SER A 458 -15.54 -3.62 -11.63
N VAL A 459 -15.20 -3.75 -12.92
CA VAL A 459 -15.12 -2.64 -13.87
C VAL A 459 -15.66 -3.08 -15.22
N ARG A 460 -16.31 -2.16 -15.96
CA ARG A 460 -16.70 -2.40 -17.35
C ARG A 460 -15.47 -2.27 -18.24
N VAL A 461 -15.30 -3.22 -19.15
CA VAL A 461 -14.12 -3.32 -20.01
C VAL A 461 -14.54 -3.57 -21.45
N ARG A 462 -13.92 -2.82 -22.36
CA ARG A 462 -13.93 -3.12 -23.79
C ARG A 462 -12.75 -4.03 -24.06
N TRP A 463 -13.03 -5.31 -24.26
CA TRP A 463 -12.00 -6.31 -24.50
C TRP A 463 -11.47 -6.24 -25.94
N ASP A 464 -10.17 -6.45 -26.09
CA ASP A 464 -9.52 -6.55 -27.39
C ASP A 464 -9.86 -7.87 -28.07
N SER A 465 -9.52 -7.95 -29.37
CA SER A 465 -9.61 -9.16 -30.18
C SER A 465 -8.95 -10.35 -29.46
N PRO A 466 -9.58 -11.54 -29.46
CA PRO A 466 -9.00 -12.72 -28.83
C PRO A 466 -7.59 -13.00 -29.33
N MET A 467 -6.68 -13.28 -28.39
CA MET A 467 -5.28 -13.62 -28.65
C MET A 467 -4.94 -14.96 -27.99
N PRO A 468 -4.00 -15.74 -28.54
CA PRO A 468 -3.45 -16.87 -27.81
C PRO A 468 -2.77 -16.39 -26.53
N PRO A 469 -2.81 -17.16 -25.42
CA PRO A 469 -2.14 -16.77 -24.19
C PRO A 469 -0.65 -16.53 -24.40
N ARG A 470 -0.16 -15.36 -23.98
CA ARG A 470 1.26 -15.00 -24.04
C ARG A 470 1.88 -15.14 -22.66
N ARG A 471 3.02 -15.84 -22.60
CA ARG A 471 3.68 -16.16 -21.34
C ARG A 471 4.82 -15.20 -21.06
N TRP A 472 4.77 -14.59 -19.89
CA TRP A 472 5.85 -13.82 -19.29
C TRP A 472 6.54 -14.64 -18.20
N TYR A 473 7.87 -14.63 -18.15
CA TYR A 473 8.69 -15.33 -17.15
C TYR A 473 9.31 -14.35 -16.16
N LEU A 474 9.51 -14.77 -14.91
CA LEU A 474 10.12 -13.93 -13.86
C LEU A 474 9.30 -12.65 -13.61
N TYR A 475 9.67 -11.85 -12.60
CA TYR A 475 8.97 -10.60 -12.22
C TYR A 475 7.43 -10.66 -12.28
N THR A 476 6.84 -11.71 -11.72
CA THR A 476 5.39 -11.84 -11.67
C THR A 476 4.92 -11.29 -10.32
N SER A 477 3.84 -10.50 -10.25
CA SER A 477 3.24 -10.03 -8.97
C SER A 477 2.26 -11.06 -8.41
N GLN A 478 2.14 -11.21 -7.08
CA GLN A 478 1.18 -12.15 -6.46
C GLN A 478 -0.20 -11.53 -6.32
N ASP A 479 -0.31 -10.22 -6.53
CA ASP A 479 -1.53 -9.48 -6.24
C ASP A 479 -2.64 -9.74 -7.25
N THR A 480 -3.86 -10.02 -6.76
CA THR A 480 -5.05 -10.18 -7.61
C THR A 480 -5.34 -8.95 -8.45
N VAL A 481 -5.11 -7.76 -7.87
CA VAL A 481 -5.20 -6.47 -8.57
C VAL A 481 -3.87 -5.76 -8.41
N TRP A 482 -3.15 -5.65 -9.52
CA TRP A 482 -1.81 -5.06 -9.59
C TRP A 482 -1.82 -3.86 -10.53
N SER A 483 -1.55 -2.68 -9.97
CA SER A 483 -1.31 -1.44 -10.70
C SER A 483 0.13 -1.43 -11.22
N VAL A 484 0.31 -1.26 -12.52
CA VAL A 484 1.61 -1.12 -13.19
C VAL A 484 1.68 0.28 -13.83
N PRO A 485 2.29 1.26 -13.15
CA PRO A 485 2.52 2.58 -13.72
C PRO A 485 3.43 2.54 -14.95
N ARG A 486 3.02 3.22 -16.03
CA ARG A 486 3.85 3.43 -17.22
C ARG A 486 4.88 4.54 -17.00
N GLY A 487 6.04 4.43 -17.63
CA GLY A 487 7.11 5.44 -17.63
C GLY A 487 7.89 5.55 -16.32
N VAL A 488 7.71 4.60 -15.39
CA VAL A 488 8.32 4.61 -14.05
C VAL A 488 9.62 3.80 -13.99
N GLY A 489 9.86 2.90 -14.94
CA GLY A 489 11.12 2.17 -15.02
C GLY A 489 11.06 0.91 -15.87
N ARG A 490 12.23 0.57 -16.43
CA ARG A 490 12.42 -0.51 -17.43
C ARG A 490 11.66 -1.79 -17.11
N HIS A 491 11.62 -2.21 -15.84
CA HIS A 491 10.92 -3.42 -15.40
C HIS A 491 9.41 -3.40 -15.69
N LEU A 492 8.75 -2.33 -15.26
CA LEU A 492 7.31 -2.13 -15.42
C LEU A 492 6.96 -1.82 -16.87
N ASP A 493 7.80 -1.02 -17.52
CA ASP A 493 7.63 -0.63 -18.93
C ASP A 493 7.79 -1.82 -19.87
N SER A 494 8.78 -2.69 -19.62
CA SER A 494 8.99 -3.91 -20.41
C SER A 494 7.82 -4.89 -20.27
N LEU A 495 7.26 -5.01 -19.07
CA LEU A 495 6.07 -5.83 -18.86
C LEU A 495 4.85 -5.24 -19.58
N SER A 496 4.67 -3.93 -19.51
CA SER A 496 3.58 -3.20 -20.16
C SER A 496 3.66 -3.33 -21.68
N ALA A 497 4.84 -3.07 -22.25
CA ALA A 497 5.12 -3.20 -23.67
C ALA A 497 4.93 -4.63 -24.18
N PHE A 498 5.38 -5.63 -23.40
CA PHE A 498 5.10 -7.02 -23.74
C PHE A 498 3.60 -7.30 -23.78
N THR A 499 2.86 -6.81 -22.79
CA THR A 499 1.45 -7.18 -22.60
C THR A 499 0.54 -6.50 -23.62
N PHE A 500 0.70 -5.19 -23.81
CA PHE A 500 -0.23 -4.37 -24.60
C PHE A 500 0.31 -4.00 -25.99
N ASP A 501 1.64 -3.92 -26.14
CA ASP A 501 2.26 -3.36 -27.36
C ASP A 501 2.95 -4.44 -28.22
N GLY A 502 2.80 -5.71 -27.86
CA GLY A 502 3.31 -6.83 -28.66
C GLY A 502 4.82 -7.10 -28.53
N ALA A 503 5.53 -6.36 -27.68
CA ALA A 503 6.99 -6.49 -27.54
C ALA A 503 7.41 -7.89 -27.05
N ALA A 504 8.62 -8.31 -27.41
CA ALA A 504 9.23 -9.53 -26.88
C ALA A 504 9.76 -9.29 -25.47
N GLN A 505 9.77 -10.35 -24.64
CA GLN A 505 10.42 -10.28 -23.34
C GLN A 505 11.93 -10.46 -23.49
N ASP A 506 12.71 -9.54 -22.92
CA ASP A 506 14.17 -9.67 -22.75
C ASP A 506 14.48 -10.59 -21.55
N VAL A 507 14.37 -11.90 -21.76
CA VAL A 507 14.52 -12.90 -20.68
C VAL A 507 15.95 -12.94 -20.13
N ASP A 508 16.95 -12.66 -20.97
CA ASP A 508 18.36 -12.59 -20.57
C ASP A 508 18.61 -11.46 -19.57
N TYR A 509 17.99 -10.31 -19.78
CA TYR A 509 18.03 -9.24 -18.79
C TYR A 509 17.48 -9.70 -17.43
N TRP A 510 16.28 -10.30 -17.42
CA TRP A 510 15.62 -10.71 -16.17
C TRP A 510 16.41 -11.77 -15.41
N ARG A 511 16.92 -12.79 -16.10
CA ARG A 511 17.63 -13.89 -15.42
C ARG A 511 18.97 -13.48 -14.83
N ASN A 512 19.58 -12.41 -15.35
CA ASN A 512 20.86 -11.88 -14.88
C ASN A 512 20.75 -10.76 -13.84
N LEU A 513 19.53 -10.34 -13.45
CA LEU A 513 19.35 -9.42 -12.32
C LEU A 513 19.76 -10.09 -10.99
N PRO A 514 20.20 -9.33 -9.96
CA PRO A 514 20.74 -9.87 -8.71
C PRO A 514 19.86 -10.93 -8.04
N PHE A 515 18.53 -10.76 -8.08
CA PHE A 515 17.58 -11.72 -7.49
C PHE A 515 17.53 -13.07 -8.22
N TRP A 516 17.75 -13.11 -9.54
CA TRP A 516 17.62 -14.32 -10.36
C TRP A 516 18.94 -14.93 -10.80
N THR A 517 20.03 -14.16 -10.81
CA THR A 517 21.33 -14.55 -11.40
C THR A 517 21.86 -15.88 -10.85
N ALA A 518 21.82 -16.09 -9.53
CA ALA A 518 22.28 -17.35 -8.94
C ALA A 518 21.50 -18.59 -9.41
N ARG A 519 20.21 -18.41 -9.76
CA ARG A 519 19.32 -19.51 -10.18
C ARG A 519 19.28 -19.69 -11.69
N PHE A 520 19.34 -18.60 -12.45
CA PHE A 520 18.98 -18.56 -13.87
C PHE A 520 19.95 -17.76 -14.75
N GLY A 521 20.88 -17.00 -14.16
CA GLY A 521 21.87 -16.18 -14.86
C GLY A 521 22.98 -17.00 -15.50
N ASP A 522 23.76 -16.36 -16.37
CA ASP A 522 24.91 -16.98 -17.05
C ASP A 522 26.11 -17.20 -16.14
#